data_AF-A0A9E3YU66-F1
#
_entry.id   AF-A0A9E3YU66-F1
#
_cell.length_a   1.000
_cell.length_b   1.000
_cell.length_c   1.000
_cell.angle_alpha   90.00
_cell.angle_beta   90.00
_cell.angle_gamma   90.00
#
_symmetry.space_group_name_H-M   'P 1'
#
loop_
_entity.id
_entity.type
_entity.pdbx_description
1 polymer ?
#
loop_
_entity_poly.entity_id
_entity_poly.type
_entity_poly.pdbx_seq_one_letter_code
_entity_poly.pdbx_strand_id
1 'polypeptide(L)' 'ADLGVTYLPAMAEGSSLLDGTGIVTHALDARAYRDIGLAWREGSARADEFRELGTLINACRPAGVLDLPGL' A
#
# COMPACT_ATOMS: atom_id res chain seq x y z
N ALA A 1 19.96 -7.16 18.40
CA ALA A 1 20.13 -6.36 17.16
C ALA A 1 19.79 -4.93 17.53
N ASP A 2 20.79 -4.06 17.55
CA ASP A 2 20.67 -2.69 18.06
C ASP A 2 20.37 -1.74 16.88
N LEU A 3 19.17 -1.87 16.32
CA LEU A 3 18.90 -1.47 14.94
C LEU A 3 17.83 -0.39 14.83
N GLY A 4 18.19 0.82 15.26
CA GLY A 4 17.62 2.11 14.83
C GLY A 4 16.09 2.24 14.79
N VAL A 5 15.63 3.28 14.11
CA VAL A 5 14.22 3.51 13.77
C VAL A 5 14.13 3.73 12.27
N THR A 6 13.02 3.32 11.67
CA THR A 6 12.76 3.50 10.23
C THR A 6 11.30 3.86 10.00
N TYR A 7 11.00 4.35 8.80
CA TYR A 7 9.64 4.61 8.36
C TYR A 7 9.11 3.42 7.55
N LEU A 8 7.88 3.04 7.86
CA LEU A 8 7.16 2.00 7.14
C LEU A 8 5.91 2.61 6.48
N PRO A 9 5.52 2.15 5.27
CA PRO A 9 4.23 2.51 4.73
C PRO A 9 3.11 1.85 5.54
N ALA A 10 1.94 2.49 5.60
CA ALA A 10 0.78 1.96 6.33
C ALA A 10 0.43 0.52 5.92
N MET A 11 0.66 0.11 4.67
CA MET A 11 0.41 -1.27 4.22
C MET A 11 1.27 -2.36 4.89
N ALA A 12 2.37 -1.99 5.56
CA ALA A 12 3.16 -2.95 6.34
C ALA A 12 2.50 -3.26 7.69
N GLU A 13 1.69 -2.32 8.19
CA GLU A 13 0.88 -2.51 9.38
C GLU A 13 -0.20 -3.57 9.10
N GLY A 14 -0.26 -4.61 9.94
CA GLY A 14 -1.16 -5.76 9.72
C GLY A 14 -0.70 -6.76 8.65
N SER A 15 0.49 -6.58 8.07
CA SER A 15 1.12 -7.60 7.22
C SER A 15 1.95 -8.58 8.04
N SER A 16 2.20 -9.77 7.50
CA SER A 16 3.05 -10.77 8.15
C SER A 16 4.54 -10.39 8.22
N LEU A 17 4.92 -9.21 7.71
CA LEU A 17 6.30 -8.72 7.76
C LEU A 17 6.75 -8.39 9.18
N LEU A 18 5.82 -8.02 10.06
CA LEU A 18 6.12 -7.63 11.44
C LEU A 18 5.81 -8.76 12.44
N ASP A 19 5.23 -9.87 11.97
CA ASP A 19 4.87 -11.00 12.81
C ASP A 19 6.12 -11.64 13.45
N GLY A 20 6.05 -11.91 14.76
CA GLY A 20 7.18 -12.45 15.51
C GLY A 20 8.36 -11.49 15.66
N THR A 21 8.24 -10.24 15.19
CA THR A 21 9.21 -9.18 15.45
C THR A 21 8.76 -8.39 16.67
N GLY A 22 9.66 -8.07 17.60
CA GLY A 22 9.36 -7.20 18.75
C GLY A 22 9.23 -5.72 18.38
N ILE A 23 8.87 -5.42 17.12
CA ILE A 23 8.81 -4.08 16.56
C ILE A 23 7.47 -3.43 16.94
N VAL A 24 7.53 -2.18 17.39
CA VAL A 24 6.35 -1.36 17.67
C VAL A 24 6.27 -0.24 16.63
N THR A 25 5.09 -0.02 16.07
CA THR A 25 4.83 1.06 15.11
C THR A 25 4.16 2.24 15.80
N HIS A 26 4.51 3.45 15.35
CA HIS A 26 3.87 4.69 15.79
C HIS A 26 3.44 5.49 14.56
N ALA A 27 2.22 6.04 14.58
CA ALA A 27 1.72 6.89 13.51
C ALA A 27 2.54 8.19 13.41
N LEU A 28 2.81 8.63 12.18
CA LEU A 28 3.42 9.93 11.93
C LEU A 28 2.34 11.00 11.84
N ASP A 29 2.56 12.15 12.48
CA ASP A 29 1.69 13.34 12.35
C ASP A 29 1.82 14.05 10.98
N ALA A 30 2.82 13.68 10.19
CA ALA A 30 3.05 14.27 8.87
C ALA A 30 2.13 13.65 7.80
N ARG A 31 1.59 14.47 6.89
CA ARG A 31 0.94 14.00 5.64
C ARG A 31 1.98 13.46 4.66
N ALA A 32 2.56 12.31 4.97
CA ALA A 32 3.50 11.58 4.12
C ALA A 32 2.79 10.35 3.56
N TYR A 33 2.37 10.43 2.30
CA TYR A 33 1.72 9.35 1.58
C TYR A 33 2.34 9.17 0.20
N ARG A 34 1.98 8.06 -0.45
CA ARG A 34 2.33 7.77 -1.84
C ARG A 34 1.13 7.19 -2.56
N ASP A 35 1.06 7.43 -3.85
CA ASP A 35 0.07 6.80 -4.72
C ASP A 35 0.61 5.46 -5.24
N ILE A 36 -0.22 4.43 -5.16
CA ILE A 36 0.06 3.12 -5.75
C ILE A 36 -0.83 2.97 -6.98
N GLY A 37 -0.20 2.92 -8.16
CA GLY A 37 -0.90 2.76 -9.44
C GLY A 37 -0.70 1.36 -10.03
N LEU A 38 -1.72 0.86 -10.73
CA LEU A 38 -1.61 -0.27 -11.65
C LEU A 38 -1.38 0.27 -13.06
N ALA A 39 -0.31 -0.15 -13.71
CA ALA A 39 0.06 0.27 -15.06
C ALA A 39 0.30 -0.93 -15.97
N TRP A 40 -0.01 -0.76 -17.25
CA TRP A 40 0.24 -1.73 -18.32
C TRP A 40 0.63 -1.01 -19.61
N ARG A 41 1.13 -1.76 -20.59
CA ARG A 41 1.45 -1.21 -21.92
C ARG A 41 0.17 -0.85 -22.65
N GLU A 42 0.13 0.31 -23.29
CA GLU A 42 -1.02 0.82 -24.06
C GLU A 42 -1.57 -0.22 -25.06
N GLY A 43 -0.69 -0.89 -25.82
CA GLY A 43 -1.07 -1.92 -26.80
C GLY A 43 -1.39 -3.30 -26.22
N SER A 44 -1.63 -3.44 -24.92
CA SER A 44 -1.99 -4.73 -24.32
C SER A 44 -3.37 -5.18 -24.80
N ALA A 45 -3.46 -6.40 -25.33
CA ALA A 45 -4.74 -7.05 -25.65
C ALA A 45 -5.56 -7.40 -24.40
N ARG A 46 -5.00 -7.23 -23.20
CA ARG A 46 -5.59 -7.60 -21.90
C ARG A 46 -6.02 -6.42 -21.05
N ALA A 47 -6.38 -5.31 -21.69
CA ALA A 47 -6.68 -4.06 -21.00
C ALA A 47 -7.87 -4.23 -20.02
N ASP A 48 -8.84 -5.07 -20.38
CA ASP A 48 -10.03 -5.28 -19.54
C ASP A 48 -9.71 -6.09 -18.30
N GLU A 49 -8.86 -7.13 -18.38
CA GLU A 49 -8.43 -7.85 -17.18
C GLU A 49 -7.60 -6.98 -16.23
N PHE A 50 -6.81 -6.04 -16.77
CA PHE A 50 -6.10 -5.07 -15.91
C PHE A 50 -7.06 -4.13 -15.19
N ARG A 51 -8.17 -3.73 -15.83
CA ARG A 51 -9.21 -2.94 -15.15
C ARG A 51 -9.90 -3.75 -14.05
N GLU A 52 -10.27 -5.00 -14.33
CA GLU A 52 -10.86 -5.90 -13.34
C GLU A 52 -9.90 -6.14 -12.15
N LEU A 53 -8.60 -6.33 -12.44
CA LEU A 53 -7.58 -6.43 -11.41
C LEU A 53 -7.49 -5.15 -10.58
N GLY A 54 -7.58 -3.97 -11.22
CA GLY A 54 -7.63 -2.69 -10.51
C GLY A 54 -8.83 -2.59 -9.56
N THR A 55 -10.00 -3.03 -10.00
CA THR A 55 -11.20 -3.13 -9.15
C THR A 55 -10.97 -4.07 -7.97
N LEU A 56 -10.37 -5.24 -8.21
CA LEU A 56 -10.05 -6.21 -7.16
C LEU A 56 -9.05 -5.64 -6.14
N ILE A 57 -7.96 -5.03 -6.62
CA ILE A 57 -6.95 -4.41 -5.75
C ILE A 57 -7.62 -3.36 -4.86
N ASN A 58 -8.49 -2.52 -5.42
CA ASN A 58 -9.23 -1.52 -4.65
C ASN A 58 -10.15 -2.15 -3.59
N ALA A 59 -10.84 -3.24 -3.92
CA ALA A 59 -11.68 -3.97 -2.98
C ALA A 59 -10.88 -4.64 -1.84
N CYS A 60 -9.62 -4.99 -2.10
CA CYS A 60 -8.73 -5.63 -1.13
C CYS A 60 -7.77 -4.65 -0.42
N ARG A 61 -7.96 -3.33 -0.55
CA ARG A 61 -7.05 -2.35 0.07
C ARG A 61 -7.01 -2.54 1.60
N PRO A 62 -5.82 -2.58 2.22
CA PRO A 62 -5.70 -2.68 3.66
C PRO A 62 -6.21 -1.41 4.35
N ALA A 63 -6.56 -1.54 5.63
CA ALA A 63 -6.87 -0.39 6.47
C ALA A 63 -5.67 0.59 6.52
N GLY A 64 -5.95 1.90 6.55
CA GLY A 64 -4.91 2.93 6.57
C GLY A 64 -4.43 3.42 5.21
N VAL A 65 -4.94 2.88 4.08
CA VAL A 65 -4.75 3.50 2.77
C VAL A 65 -5.73 4.66 2.62
N LEU A 66 -5.21 5.88 2.49
CA LEU A 66 -6.01 7.09 2.35
C LEU A 66 -6.87 7.04 1.07
N ASP A 67 -8.16 7.31 1.21
CA ASP A 67 -9.02 7.70 0.07
C ASP A 67 -8.87 9.20 -0.14
N LEU A 68 -8.00 9.57 -1.08
CA LEU A 68 -7.86 10.96 -1.49
C LEU A 68 -8.83 11.22 -2.64
N PRO A 69 -9.90 12.03 -2.43
CA PRO A 69 -10.77 12.42 -3.52
C PRO A 69 -10.01 13.35 -4.46
N GLY A 70 -9.99 13.00 -5.75
CA GLY A 70 -9.45 13.85 -6.81
C GLY A 70 -8.02 13.52 -7.22
N LEU A 71 -7.89 12.58 -8.15
CA LEU A 71 -7.01 12.74 -9.31
C LEU A 71 -7.91 13.01 -10.52
#